data_AF-A0A6A6TS23-F1
#
_entry.id   AF-A0A6A6TS23-F1
#
_cell.length_a   1.000
_cell.length_b   1.000
_cell.length_c   1.000
_cell.angle_alpha   90.00
_cell.angle_beta   90.00
_cell.angle_gamma   90.00
#
_symmetry.space_group_name_H-M   'P 1'
#
loop_
_entity.id
_entity.type
_entity.pdbx_description
1 polymer ?
#
loop_
_entity_poly.entity_id
_entity_poly.type
_entity_poly.pdbx_seq_one_letter_code
_entity_poly.pdbx_strand_id
1 'polypeptide(L)'
;MSRASKLTLLGTSLGAVGIVIFVHYSQRAEKIAMHAGVIRDYEQQRLKRERQADFEIQQALEKEYRKVQTVSDSVGPTPQQGSPPR
;
A
#
# COMPACT_ATOMS: atom_id res chain seq x y z
N MET A 1 56.04 -7.65 -8.50
CA MET A 1 54.58 -7.57 -8.78
C MET A 1 54.38 -6.87 -10.12
N SER A 2 53.73 -7.53 -11.09
CA SER A 2 53.42 -6.95 -12.41
C SER A 2 52.48 -5.74 -12.29
N ARG A 3 52.59 -4.77 -13.22
CA ARG A 3 51.68 -3.61 -13.31
C ARG A 3 50.22 -4.03 -13.44
N ALA A 4 49.97 -5.12 -14.15
CA ALA A 4 48.63 -5.70 -14.31
C ALA A 4 48.04 -6.11 -12.96
N SER A 5 48.79 -6.84 -12.13
CA SER A 5 48.33 -7.30 -10.82
C SER A 5 48.03 -6.15 -9.85
N LYS A 6 48.82 -5.05 -9.91
CA LYS A 6 48.56 -3.85 -9.11
C LYS A 6 47.27 -3.14 -9.56
N LEU A 7 47.03 -3.08 -10.88
CA LEU A 7 45.82 -2.48 -11.43
C LEU A 7 44.57 -3.27 -11.04
N THR A 8 44.63 -4.60 -11.12
CA THR A 8 43.54 -5.48 -10.69
C THR A 8 43.24 -5.29 -9.21
N LEU A 9 44.27 -5.30 -8.35
CA LEU A 9 44.09 -5.13 -6.91
C LEU A 9 43.48 -3.76 -6.57
N LEU A 10 43.93 -2.69 -7.21
CA LEU A 10 43.36 -1.36 -7.03
C LEU A 10 41.89 -1.33 -7.47
N GLY A 11 41.59 -1.89 -8.65
CA GLY A 11 40.24 -1.91 -9.20
C GLY A 11 39.26 -2.69 -8.31
N THR A 12 39.64 -3.88 -7.86
CA THR A 12 38.78 -4.69 -6.98
C THR A 12 38.59 -4.03 -5.62
N SER A 13 39.63 -3.41 -5.07
CA SER A 13 39.53 -2.67 -3.80
C SER A 13 38.59 -1.47 -3.91
N LEU A 14 38.70 -0.67 -4.97
CA LEU A 14 37.82 0.46 -5.22
C LEU A 14 36.39 0.02 -5.48
N GLY A 15 36.20 -1.06 -6.25
CA GLY A 15 34.88 -1.65 -6.48
C GLY A 15 34.21 -2.09 -5.17
N ALA A 16 34.95 -2.78 -4.29
CA ALA A 16 34.43 -3.20 -3.00
C ALA A 16 34.02 -2.01 -2.13
N VAL A 17 34.87 -0.98 -2.02
CA VAL A 17 34.54 0.25 -1.28
C VAL A 17 33.31 0.94 -1.89
N GLY A 18 33.23 1.02 -3.21
CA GLY A 18 32.09 1.61 -3.92
C GLY A 18 30.77 0.90 -3.61
N ILE A 19 30.77 -0.44 -3.60
CA ILE A 19 29.57 -1.24 -3.25
C ILE A 19 29.15 -0.96 -1.81
N VAL A 20 30.10 -0.90 -0.87
CA VAL A 20 29.79 -0.60 0.54
C VAL A 20 29.13 0.77 0.67
N ILE A 21 29.68 1.79 0.02
CA ILE A 21 29.11 3.15 0.02
C ILE A 21 27.70 3.13 -0.58
N PHE A 22 27.52 2.47 -1.72
CA PHE A 22 26.23 2.38 -2.40
C PHE A 22 25.16 1.73 -1.52
N VAL A 23 25.47 0.60 -0.86
CA VAL A 23 24.51 -0.08 0.03
C VAL A 23 24.10 0.82 1.19
N HIS A 24 25.04 1.54 1.82
CA HIS A 24 24.71 2.47 2.91
C HIS A 24 23.79 3.61 2.45
N TYR A 25 24.01 4.12 1.23
CA TYR A 25 23.14 5.11 0.64
C TYR A 25 21.72 4.55 0.38
N SER A 26 21.63 3.39 -0.24
CA SER A 26 20.35 2.73 -0.56
C SER A 26 19.55 2.38 0.70
N GLN A 27 20.20 1.84 1.74
CA GLN A 27 19.56 1.57 3.04
C GLN A 27 18.97 2.83 3.69
N ARG A 28 19.66 3.98 3.59
CA ARG A 28 19.13 5.25 4.10
C ARG A 28 17.91 5.71 3.31
N ALA A 29 17.95 5.60 1.98
CA ALA A 29 16.82 5.96 1.12
C ALA A 29 15.59 5.08 1.42
N GLU A 30 15.78 3.77 1.57
CA GLU A 30 14.71 2.82 1.92
C GLU A 30 14.11 3.12 3.30
N LYS A 31 14.94 3.49 4.29
CA LYS A 31 14.45 3.87 5.61
C LYS A 31 13.53 5.09 5.57
N ILE A 32 13.82 6.07 4.71
CA ILE A 32 12.96 7.25 4.52
C ILE A 32 11.63 6.84 3.86
N ALA A 33 11.68 5.98 2.83
CA ALA A 33 10.49 5.47 2.17
C ALA A 33 9.57 4.69 3.14
N MET A 34 10.14 3.96 4.10
CA MET A 34 9.36 3.24 5.12
C MET A 34 8.56 4.19 6.03
N HIS A 35 9.07 5.39 6.33
CA HIS A 35 8.32 6.39 7.10
C HIS A 35 7.15 6.95 6.29
N ALA A 36 7.31 7.11 4.97
CA ALA A 36 6.23 7.54 4.09
C ALA A 36 5.08 6.49 4.04
N GLY A 37 5.40 5.20 4.14
CA GLY A 37 4.41 4.13 4.25
C GLY A 37 3.51 4.28 5.48
N VAL A 38 4.11 4.53 6.65
CA VAL A 38 3.36 4.73 7.91
C VAL A 38 2.45 5.95 7.85
N ILE A 39 2.94 7.07 7.31
CA ILE A 39 2.14 8.30 7.16
C ILE A 39 0.92 8.04 6.26
N ARG A 40 1.12 7.36 5.13
CA ARG A 40 0.03 6.98 4.23
C ARG A 40 -1.01 6.07 4.90
N ASP A 41 -0.57 5.15 5.75
CA ASP A 41 -1.48 4.28 6.49
C ASP A 41 -2.32 5.05 7.52
N TYR A 42 -1.75 6.07 8.18
CA TYR A 42 -2.50 6.95 9.08
C TYR A 42 -3.57 7.76 8.34
N GLU A 43 -3.26 8.30 7.17
CA GLU A 43 -4.24 9.01 6.32
C GLU A 43 -5.39 8.09 5.88
N GLN A 44 -5.07 6.85 5.48
CA GLN A 44 -6.10 5.88 5.12
C GLN A 44 -6.98 5.47 6.31
N GLN A 45 -6.42 5.36 7.52
CA GLN A 45 -7.21 5.07 8.72
C GLN A 45 -8.19 6.20 9.04
N ARG A 46 -7.78 7.47 8.87
CA ARG A 46 -8.67 8.63 9.05
C ARG A 46 -9.84 8.58 8.09
N LEU A 47 -9.56 8.39 6.80
CA LEU A 47 -10.58 8.31 5.77
C LEU A 47 -11.54 7.13 5.98
N LYS A 48 -11.04 5.98 6.46
CA LYS A 48 -11.90 4.83 6.82
C LYS A 48 -12.84 5.14 7.97
N ARG A 49 -12.40 5.89 8.99
CA ARG A 49 -13.27 6.29 10.11
C ARG A 49 -14.38 7.23 9.66
N GLU A 50 -14.06 8.19 8.80
CA GLU A 50 -15.06 9.10 8.23
C GLU A 50 -16.12 8.33 7.45
N ARG A 51 -15.70 7.44 6.54
CA ARG A 51 -16.64 6.60 5.77
C ARG A 51 -17.48 5.66 6.64
N GLN A 52 -16.90 5.14 7.72
CA GLN A 52 -17.63 4.29 8.65
C GLN A 52 -18.71 5.09 9.39
N ALA A 53 -18.40 6.31 9.83
CA ALA A 53 -19.38 7.20 10.46
C ALA A 53 -20.51 7.58 9.49
N ASP A 54 -20.17 7.89 8.22
CA ASP A 54 -21.17 8.19 7.19
C ASP A 54 -22.10 7.00 6.93
N PHE A 55 -21.55 5.78 6.92
CA PHE A 55 -22.35 4.56 6.76
C PHE A 55 -23.29 4.33 7.95
N GLU A 56 -22.81 4.53 9.18
CA GLU A 56 -23.61 4.36 10.40
C GLU A 56 -24.78 5.36 10.45
N ILE A 57 -24.53 6.62 10.05
CA ILE A 57 -25.57 7.65 9.95
C ILE A 57 -26.63 7.24 8.90
N GLN A 58 -26.19 6.83 7.72
CA GLN A 58 -27.12 6.37 6.67
C GLN A 58 -27.95 5.17 7.12
N GLN A 59 -27.32 4.19 7.79
CA GLN A 59 -28.02 3.03 8.33
C GLN A 59 -29.04 3.42 9.42
N ALA A 60 -28.71 4.39 10.28
CA ALA A 60 -29.63 4.89 11.29
C ALA A 60 -30.84 5.59 10.65
N LEU A 61 -30.59 6.46 9.66
CA LEU A 61 -31.66 7.12 8.89
C LEU A 61 -32.55 6.10 8.18
N GLU A 62 -31.98 5.10 7.50
CA GLU A 62 -32.74 4.04 6.84
C GLU A 62 -33.67 3.31 7.83
N LYS A 63 -33.16 2.96 9.02
CA LYS A 63 -33.96 2.33 10.07
C LYS A 63 -35.12 3.22 10.54
N GLU A 64 -34.92 4.54 10.60
CA GLU A 64 -36.00 5.47 10.95
C GLU A 64 -37.04 5.58 9.86
N TYR A 65 -36.63 5.74 8.60
CA TYR A 65 -37.55 5.81 7.46
C TYR A 65 -38.35 4.51 7.27
N ARG A 66 -37.73 3.34 7.51
CA ARG A 66 -38.38 2.03 7.40
C ARG A 66 -39.50 1.80 8.44
N LYS A 67 -39.54 2.56 9.54
CA LYS A 67 -40.65 2.51 10.52
C LYS A 67 -41.93 3.14 9.99
N VAL A 68 -41.80 4.12 9.09
CA VAL A 68 -42.92 4.87 8.52
C VAL A 68 -43.27 4.35 7.12
N GLN A 69 -42.29 3.83 6.39
CA GLN A 69 -42.44 3.26 5.05
C GLN A 69 -42.07 1.77 5.03
N THR A 70 -43.05 0.91 4.78
CA THR A 70 -42.80 -0.50 4.40
C THR A 70 -42.23 -0.53 2.98
N VAL A 71 -40.91 -0.48 2.85
CA VAL A 71 -40.23 -0.71 1.57
C VAL A 71 -40.11 -2.22 1.37
N SER A 72 -40.73 -2.74 0.31
CA SER A 72 -40.51 -4.12 -0.15
C SER A 72 -39.08 -4.24 -0.66
N ASP A 73 -38.29 -5.18 -0.14
CA ASP A 73 -36.96 -5.52 -0.68
C ASP A 73 -37.13 -6.10 -2.09
N SER A 74 -37.23 -5.25 -3.10
CA SER A 74 -37.11 -5.67 -4.49
C SER A 74 -35.64 -5.84 -4.85
N VAL A 75 -34.93 -6.70 -4.10
CA VAL A 75 -33.71 -7.32 -4.59
C VAL A 75 -34.16 -8.36 -5.61
N GLY A 76 -34.33 -7.92 -6.84
CA GLY A 76 -34.47 -8.83 -7.99
C GLY A 76 -33.29 -9.80 -8.02
N PRO A 77 -33.50 -11.04 -8.49
CA PRO A 77 -32.49 -12.09 -8.43
C PRO A 77 -31.19 -11.60 -9.08
N THR A 78 -30.11 -11.64 -8.29
CA THR A 78 -28.72 -11.49 -8.75
C THR A 78 -28.53 -12.25 -10.06
N PRO A 79 -28.14 -11.58 -11.17
CA PRO A 79 -27.63 -12.30 -12.31
C PRO A 79 -26.33 -12.96 -11.86
N GLN A 80 -26.36 -14.28 -11.71
CA GLN A 80 -25.15 -15.09 -11.80
C GLN A 80 -24.49 -14.77 -13.14
N GLN A 81 -23.52 -13.88 -13.16
CA GLN A 81 -22.75 -13.57 -14.36
C GLN A 81 -21.36 -14.17 -14.23
N GLY A 82 -21.32 -15.48 -14.48
CA GLY A 82 -20.29 -16.23 -15.19
C GLY A 82 -18.81 -15.92 -14.92
N SER A 83 -18.15 -16.82 -14.20
CA SER A 83 -16.89 -17.40 -14.71
C SER A 83 -17.19 -18.01 -16.10
N PRO A 84 -16.37 -17.88 -17.17
CA PRO A 84 -15.05 -18.54 -17.31
C PRO A 84 -14.13 -17.84 -18.38
N PRO A 85 -13.17 -18.48 -19.10
CA PRO A 85 -12.18 -19.53 -18.77
C PRO A 85 -10.70 -19.16 -19.11
N ARG A 86 -9.78 -20.00 -18.60
CA ARG A 86 -8.34 -20.21 -18.92
C ARG A 86 -7.30 -19.32 -18.25
#